data_AF-A0A9Q5N745-F1
#
_entry.id   AF-A0A9Q5N745-F1
#
_cell.length_a   1.000
_cell.length_b   1.000
_cell.length_c   1.000
_cell.angle_alpha   90.00
_cell.angle_beta   90.00
_cell.angle_gamma   90.00
#
_symmetry.space_group_name_H-M   'P 1'
#
loop_
_entity.id
_entity.type
_entity.pdbx_description
1 polymer ?
#
loop_
_entity_poly.entity_id
_entity_poly.type
_entity_poly.pdbx_seq_one_letter_code
_entity_poly.pdbx_strand_id
1 'polypeptide(L)'
;MYRLASRQILRSSSLPLRRSVLLLRTFSITQSRLSSGEPTKLHNILGDGPAPPVQVRKITAGGIELEDGLILPSACIFLDGDVFLWNVPTALWDGWTKEQFEVFEAVVPKPEILILGTGKNVSHPPHSIRMYLNSVGVQLDVMDTWNACTTYNLLSEEGRRVAAALLPTTPRIWKKQS
;
A
#
# COMPACT_ATOMS: atom_id res chain seq x y z
N MET A 1 -26.78 68.40 -43.71
CA MET A 1 -28.24 68.55 -43.90
C MET A 1 -28.93 67.26 -43.42
N TYR A 2 -29.67 67.38 -42.31
CA TYR A 2 -30.91 66.70 -41.88
C TYR A 2 -31.09 65.17 -42.08
N ARG A 3 -31.15 64.41 -40.95
CA ARG A 3 -32.36 63.84 -40.26
C ARG A 3 -32.88 62.56 -40.94
N LEU A 4 -33.33 61.48 -40.29
CA LEU A 4 -33.97 61.25 -39.00
C LEU A 4 -33.91 59.75 -38.63
N ALA A 5 -34.03 59.48 -37.34
CA ALA A 5 -34.15 58.18 -36.70
C ALA A 5 -35.53 57.51 -36.91
N SER A 6 -35.58 56.19 -36.76
CA SER A 6 -36.77 55.45 -36.29
C SER A 6 -36.35 54.24 -35.44
N ARG A 7 -36.93 54.19 -34.23
CA ARG A 7 -36.93 53.12 -33.20
C ARG A 7 -37.77 51.93 -33.72
N GLN A 8 -37.91 50.72 -33.14
CA GLN A 8 -37.82 50.12 -31.80
C GLN A 8 -38.18 48.61 -32.03
N ILE A 9 -37.67 47.58 -31.34
CA ILE A 9 -38.25 46.97 -30.11
C ILE A 9 -37.46 45.69 -29.81
N LEU A 10 -37.19 45.49 -28.52
CA LEU A 10 -36.56 44.33 -27.91
C LEU A 10 -37.38 43.04 -28.12
N ARG A 11 -36.68 41.93 -28.39
CA ARG A 11 -37.14 40.60 -27.96
C ARG A 11 -36.09 39.99 -27.05
N SER A 12 -36.45 39.98 -25.76
CA SER A 12 -35.90 39.12 -24.73
C SER A 12 -35.93 37.65 -25.19
N SER A 13 -34.78 36.99 -25.21
CA SER A 13 -34.74 35.53 -25.18
C SER A 13 -33.84 35.11 -24.01
N SER A 14 -34.52 34.47 -23.07
CA SER A 14 -34.05 33.96 -21.79
C SER A 14 -32.97 32.90 -21.95
N LEU A 15 -31.94 33.03 -21.12
CA LEU A 15 -30.94 32.02 -20.79
C LEU A 15 -31.58 30.66 -20.45
N PRO A 16 -31.06 29.55 -20.97
CA PRO A 16 -31.11 28.29 -20.22
C PRO A 16 -29.87 28.21 -19.33
N LEU A 17 -30.09 28.26 -18.01
CA LEU A 17 -29.11 27.87 -16.99
C LEU A 17 -28.61 26.46 -17.31
N ARG A 18 -27.37 26.34 -17.82
CA ARG A 18 -26.67 25.06 -17.86
C ARG A 18 -26.26 24.75 -16.43
N ARG A 19 -27.03 23.88 -15.77
CA ARG A 19 -26.68 23.29 -14.47
C ARG A 19 -25.37 22.51 -14.62
N SER A 20 -24.26 23.18 -14.34
CA SER A 20 -23.00 22.51 -14.07
C SER A 20 -23.15 21.81 -12.72
N VAL A 21 -23.51 20.53 -12.77
CA VAL A 21 -23.48 19.64 -11.60
C VAL A 21 -22.03 19.51 -11.19
N LEU A 22 -21.62 20.30 -10.20
CA LEU A 22 -20.39 20.08 -9.45
C LEU A 22 -20.50 18.67 -8.85
N LEU A 23 -19.76 17.73 -9.43
CA LEU A 23 -19.54 16.42 -8.87
C LEU A 23 -18.68 16.63 -7.62
N LEU A 24 -19.36 16.87 -6.49
CA LEU A 24 -18.76 16.80 -5.17
C LEU A 24 -18.17 15.39 -5.04
N ARG A 25 -16.86 15.26 -5.27
CA ARG A 25 -16.13 14.07 -4.88
C ARG A 25 -16.24 14.00 -3.36
N THR A 26 -17.11 13.12 -2.90
CA THR A 26 -17.12 12.65 -1.51
C THR A 26 -15.75 12.05 -1.24
N PHE A 27 -14.91 12.80 -0.53
CA PHE A 27 -13.76 12.23 0.15
C PHE A 27 -14.32 11.30 1.21
N SER A 28 -14.21 9.99 1.00
CA SER A 28 -14.35 9.02 2.08
C SER A 28 -13.18 9.25 3.03
N ILE A 29 -13.42 10.03 4.09
CA ILE A 29 -12.58 10.03 5.28
C ILE A 29 -12.76 8.64 5.89
N THR A 30 -11.80 7.75 5.68
CA THR A 30 -11.75 6.48 6.42
C THR A 30 -11.51 6.84 7.88
N GLN A 31 -12.58 6.79 8.67
CA GLN A 31 -12.49 6.93 10.11
C GLN A 31 -11.65 5.77 10.62
N SER A 32 -10.41 6.05 11.05
CA SER A 32 -9.59 5.10 11.80
C SER A 32 -10.41 4.67 13.02
N ARG A 33 -10.82 3.41 13.06
CA ARG A 33 -11.48 2.83 14.24
C ARG A 33 -10.56 3.05 15.43
N LEU A 34 -11.03 3.74 16.46
CA LEU A 34 -10.45 3.64 17.78
C LEU A 34 -10.57 2.18 18.22
N SER A 35 -9.47 1.45 18.13
CA SER A 35 -9.34 0.14 18.75
C SER A 35 -9.40 0.34 20.26
N SER A 36 -10.47 -0.13 20.89
CA SER A 36 -10.53 -0.31 22.34
C SER A 36 -9.54 -1.42 22.70
N GLY A 37 -8.32 -1.04 23.06
CA GLY A 37 -7.22 -1.96 23.31
C GLY A 37 -7.45 -2.82 24.55
N GLU A 38 -7.48 -4.13 24.36
CA GLU A 38 -7.04 -5.07 25.38
C GLU A 38 -5.52 -4.90 25.58
N PRO A 39 -5.01 -4.89 26.82
CA PRO A 39 -3.60 -4.65 27.07
C PRO A 39 -2.76 -5.80 26.48
N THR A 40 -1.95 -5.48 25.47
CA THR A 40 -0.91 -6.38 24.96
C THR A 40 -0.01 -6.83 26.10
N LYS A 41 0.29 -8.13 26.16
CA LYS A 41 1.02 -8.80 27.26
C LYS A 41 2.47 -8.32 27.46
N LEU A 42 2.94 -7.37 26.64
CA LEU A 42 4.19 -6.65 26.79
C LEU A 42 3.87 -5.15 26.82
N HIS A 43 4.26 -4.48 27.91
CA HIS A 43 4.01 -3.06 28.13
C HIS A 43 5.32 -2.29 27.92
N ASN A 44 5.38 -1.46 26.87
CA ASN A 44 6.50 -0.57 26.65
C ASN A 44 6.41 0.61 27.63
N ILE A 45 7.18 0.54 28.71
CA ILE A 45 7.16 1.52 29.83
C ILE A 45 7.69 2.91 29.40
N LEU A 46 8.27 3.03 28.20
CA LEU A 46 8.79 4.29 27.65
C LEU A 46 8.06 4.76 26.38
N GLY A 47 7.06 4.02 25.90
CA GLY A 47 6.44 4.22 24.60
C GLY A 47 5.27 5.18 24.62
N ASP A 48 5.53 6.50 24.62
CA ASP A 48 4.53 7.51 24.23
C ASP A 48 4.41 7.61 22.68
N GLY A 49 4.61 6.49 22.00
CA GLY A 49 4.73 6.38 20.55
C GLY A 49 3.43 5.92 19.88
N PRO A 50 3.28 6.15 18.55
CA PRO A 50 2.16 5.63 17.79
C PRO A 50 2.09 4.09 17.92
N ALA A 51 0.89 3.53 17.73
CA ALA A 51 0.64 2.10 17.81
C ALA A 51 1.67 1.32 16.96
N PRO A 52 2.12 0.14 17.42
CA PRO A 52 3.12 -0.62 16.69
C PRO A 52 2.59 -0.95 15.28
N PRO A 53 3.46 -0.94 14.27
CA PRO A 53 3.09 -1.32 12.91
C PRO A 53 2.51 -2.73 12.89
N VAL A 54 1.63 -3.03 11.93
CA VAL A 54 0.99 -4.35 11.81
C VAL A 54 2.05 -5.45 11.80
N GLN A 55 1.94 -6.36 12.77
CA GLN A 55 2.90 -7.43 13.02
C GLN A 55 2.43 -8.77 12.43
N VAL A 56 3.40 -9.57 12.00
CA VAL A 56 3.14 -10.95 11.58
C VAL A 56 3.21 -11.89 12.78
N ARG A 57 2.14 -12.63 13.03
CA ARG A 57 2.07 -13.61 14.12
C ARG A 57 2.67 -14.95 13.71
N LYS A 58 2.23 -15.49 12.56
CA LYS A 58 2.59 -16.84 12.14
C LYS A 58 2.46 -17.03 10.64
N ILE A 59 3.27 -17.93 10.08
CA ILE A 59 3.06 -18.45 8.72
C ILE A 59 2.35 -19.80 8.82
N THR A 60 1.23 -19.92 8.11
CA THR A 60 0.44 -21.15 8.01
C THR A 60 0.39 -21.63 6.55
N ALA A 61 -0.12 -22.84 6.33
CA ALA A 61 -0.44 -23.30 4.98
C ALA A 61 -1.56 -22.47 4.30
N GLY A 62 -2.36 -21.76 5.11
CA GLY A 62 -3.43 -20.89 4.64
C GLY A 62 -2.96 -19.50 4.24
N GLY A 63 -1.77 -19.07 4.68
CA GLY A 63 -1.25 -17.72 4.43
C GLY A 63 -0.45 -17.17 5.60
N ILE A 64 -0.22 -15.86 5.56
CA ILE A 64 0.44 -15.09 6.62
C ILE A 64 -0.64 -14.63 7.61
N GLU A 65 -0.56 -15.09 8.85
CA GLU A 65 -1.46 -14.70 9.94
C GLU A 65 -0.89 -13.48 10.66
N LEU A 66 -1.71 -12.43 10.78
CA LEU A 66 -1.40 -11.21 11.51
C LEU A 66 -1.79 -11.34 12.99
N GLU A 67 -1.33 -10.40 13.81
CA GLU A 67 -1.61 -10.42 15.26
C GLU A 67 -3.10 -10.27 15.60
N ASP A 68 -3.87 -9.60 14.74
CA ASP A 68 -5.33 -9.46 14.88
C ASP A 68 -6.12 -10.71 14.45
N GLY A 69 -5.42 -11.77 14.00
CA GLY A 69 -6.00 -13.02 13.51
C GLY A 69 -6.40 -13.01 12.03
N LEU A 70 -6.19 -11.91 11.30
CA LEU A 70 -6.40 -11.89 9.86
C LEU A 70 -5.38 -12.79 9.15
N ILE A 71 -5.87 -13.63 8.24
CA ILE A 71 -5.02 -14.48 7.40
C ILE A 71 -4.97 -13.91 5.99
N LEU A 72 -3.77 -13.60 5.54
CA LEU A 72 -3.46 -13.12 4.18
C LEU A 72 -3.04 -14.31 3.30
N PRO A 73 -3.92 -14.82 2.42
CA PRO A 73 -3.64 -16.01 1.62
C PRO A 73 -2.72 -15.74 0.42
N SER A 74 -2.51 -14.47 0.08
CA SER A 74 -1.81 -14.02 -1.13
C SER A 74 -0.60 -13.18 -0.77
N ALA A 75 0.21 -12.87 -1.78
CA ALA A 75 1.35 -11.98 -1.61
C ALA A 75 0.91 -10.62 -1.06
N CYS A 76 1.72 -10.05 -0.18
CA CYS A 76 1.41 -8.77 0.47
C CYS A 76 2.67 -7.93 0.70
N ILE A 77 2.47 -6.63 0.85
CA ILE A 77 3.49 -5.65 1.22
C ILE A 77 3.08 -5.01 2.54
N PHE A 78 3.97 -5.06 3.52
CA PHE A 78 3.90 -4.33 4.78
C PHE A 78 4.71 -3.05 4.63
N LEU A 79 4.07 -1.92 4.90
CA LEU A 79 4.67 -0.62 4.68
C LEU A 79 4.00 0.42 5.58
N ASP A 80 4.80 1.09 6.41
CA ASP A 80 4.35 2.17 7.30
C ASP A 80 3.19 1.76 8.22
N GLY A 81 3.21 0.50 8.69
CA GLY A 81 2.16 -0.06 9.53
C GLY A 81 0.90 -0.50 8.78
N ASP A 82 0.78 -0.21 7.49
CA ASP A 82 -0.29 -0.71 6.63
C ASP A 82 0.12 -2.01 5.91
N VAL A 83 -0.89 -2.78 5.50
CA VAL A 83 -0.70 -3.99 4.70
C VAL A 83 -1.48 -3.91 3.40
N PHE A 84 -0.78 -4.07 2.29
CA PHE A 84 -1.31 -4.02 0.94
C PHE A 84 -1.26 -5.41 0.30
N LEU A 85 -2.31 -5.76 -0.43
CA LEU A 85 -2.23 -6.94 -1.30
C LEU A 85 -1.30 -6.64 -2.47
N TRP A 86 -0.40 -7.59 -2.73
CA TRP A 86 0.64 -7.44 -3.73
C TRP A 86 0.32 -8.29 -4.95
N ASN A 87 0.06 -7.62 -6.07
CA ASN A 87 -0.22 -8.30 -7.33
C ASN A 87 1.11 -8.73 -7.99
N VAL A 88 1.41 -10.02 -7.95
CA VAL A 88 2.65 -10.59 -8.48
C VAL A 88 2.37 -11.66 -9.53
N PRO A 89 3.29 -11.85 -10.49
CA PRO A 89 3.24 -13.01 -11.39
C PRO A 89 3.25 -14.33 -10.63
N THR A 90 2.55 -15.33 -11.17
CA THR A 90 2.43 -16.67 -10.55
C THR A 90 3.77 -17.40 -10.48
N ALA A 91 4.58 -17.27 -11.52
CA ALA A 91 5.90 -17.87 -11.59
C ALA A 91 6.94 -16.92 -11.01
N LEU A 92 7.82 -17.45 -10.16
CA LEU A 92 8.84 -16.63 -9.51
C LEU A 92 9.85 -16.14 -10.55
N TRP A 93 10.05 -14.82 -10.59
CA TRP A 93 10.90 -14.08 -11.54
C TRP A 93 10.52 -14.12 -13.01
N ASP A 94 9.60 -14.99 -13.42
CA ASP A 94 9.04 -14.96 -14.76
C ASP A 94 7.88 -13.95 -14.85
N GLY A 95 7.99 -13.01 -15.79
CA GLY A 95 7.05 -11.89 -15.95
C GLY A 95 7.16 -10.80 -14.87
N TRP A 96 8.18 -10.83 -14.02
CA TRP A 96 8.42 -9.81 -13.01
C TRP A 96 9.09 -8.58 -13.61
N THR A 97 8.54 -7.43 -13.28
CA THR A 97 8.97 -6.13 -13.78
C THR A 97 8.99 -5.11 -12.63
N LYS A 98 9.40 -3.87 -12.92
CA LYS A 98 9.51 -2.81 -11.89
C LYS A 98 8.15 -2.38 -11.35
N GLU A 99 7.09 -2.58 -12.12
CA GLU A 99 5.71 -2.22 -11.85
C GLU A 99 5.20 -2.86 -10.54
N GLN A 100 5.68 -4.06 -10.20
CA GLN A 100 5.35 -4.70 -8.92
C GLN A 100 5.93 -3.98 -7.70
N PHE A 101 6.88 -3.07 -7.90
CA PHE A 101 7.61 -2.36 -6.84
C PHE A 101 7.42 -0.83 -6.91
N GLU A 102 6.55 -0.32 -7.79
CA GLU A 102 6.27 1.12 -7.96
C GLU A 102 5.73 1.80 -6.70
N VAL A 103 5.12 1.04 -5.78
CA VAL A 103 4.64 1.59 -4.50
C VAL A 103 5.75 2.32 -3.73
N PHE A 104 7.01 1.87 -3.86
CA PHE A 104 8.16 2.48 -3.18
C PHE A 104 8.62 3.81 -3.80
N GLU A 105 8.19 4.13 -5.03
CA GLU A 105 8.42 5.46 -5.60
C GLU A 105 7.46 6.51 -5.01
N ALA A 106 6.23 6.10 -4.74
CA ALA A 106 5.16 6.98 -4.30
C ALA A 106 5.18 7.27 -2.79
N VAL A 107 5.79 6.40 -2.00
CA VAL A 107 5.75 6.48 -0.53
C VAL A 107 6.81 7.44 0.02
N VAL A 108 6.37 8.26 0.99
CA VAL A 108 7.20 9.24 1.69
C VAL A 108 6.88 9.19 3.18
N PRO A 109 7.87 9.01 4.08
CA PRO A 109 9.28 8.77 3.78
C PRO A 109 9.51 7.38 3.18
N LYS A 110 10.54 7.24 2.34
CA LYS A 110 10.90 5.94 1.78
C LYS A 110 11.43 4.99 2.86
N PRO A 111 11.10 3.69 2.79
CA PRO A 111 11.76 2.69 3.62
C PRO A 111 13.25 2.63 3.28
N GLU A 112 14.09 2.53 4.30
CA GLU A 112 15.53 2.31 4.12
C GLU A 112 15.80 0.89 3.62
N ILE A 113 15.04 -0.08 4.16
CA ILE A 113 15.22 -1.51 3.89
C ILE A 113 13.89 -2.11 3.46
N LEU A 114 13.91 -2.85 2.36
CA LEU A 114 12.86 -3.76 1.94
C LEU A 114 13.32 -5.19 2.15
N ILE A 115 12.63 -5.92 3.02
CA ILE A 115 12.81 -7.36 3.20
C ILE A 115 11.89 -8.08 2.21
N LEU A 116 12.46 -8.87 1.32
CA LEU A 116 11.73 -9.65 0.34
C LEU A 116 11.71 -11.12 0.74
N GLY A 117 10.55 -11.59 1.19
CA GLY A 117 10.30 -13.00 1.53
C GLY A 117 9.84 -13.78 0.30
N THR A 118 10.64 -14.73 -0.18
CA THR A 118 10.40 -15.42 -1.46
C THR A 118 9.68 -16.77 -1.35
N GLY A 119 8.95 -16.99 -0.25
CA GLY A 119 8.23 -18.22 0.03
C GLY A 119 9.06 -19.17 0.87
N LYS A 120 9.09 -20.45 0.49
CA LYS A 120 9.79 -21.50 1.26
C LYS A 120 11.31 -21.45 1.16
N ASN A 121 11.81 -20.98 0.03
CA ASN A 121 13.24 -20.95 -0.27
C ASN A 121 13.64 -19.53 -0.66
N VAL A 122 14.87 -19.16 -0.32
CA VAL A 122 15.49 -17.92 -0.77
C VAL A 122 15.71 -17.98 -2.28
N SER A 123 15.29 -16.95 -2.99
CA SER A 123 15.56 -16.79 -4.42
C SER A 123 15.83 -15.33 -4.74
N HIS A 124 16.96 -15.01 -5.34
CA HIS A 124 17.28 -13.61 -5.59
C HIS A 124 16.56 -13.07 -6.83
N PRO A 125 16.02 -11.84 -6.79
CA PRO A 125 15.39 -11.24 -7.95
C PRO A 125 16.42 -10.95 -9.05
N PRO A 126 15.95 -10.84 -10.31
CA PRO A 126 16.74 -10.37 -11.43
C PRO A 126 17.50 -9.08 -11.14
N HIS A 127 18.66 -8.91 -11.78
CA HIS A 127 19.50 -7.73 -11.58
C HIS A 127 18.78 -6.41 -11.86
N SER A 128 17.88 -6.38 -12.85
CA SER A 128 17.05 -5.22 -13.19
C SER A 128 16.21 -4.72 -12.01
N ILE A 129 15.56 -5.61 -11.27
CA ILE A 129 14.74 -5.27 -10.10
C ILE A 129 15.60 -4.73 -8.96
N ARG A 130 16.77 -5.35 -8.72
CA ARG A 130 17.72 -4.89 -7.69
C ARG A 130 18.23 -3.48 -7.98
N MET A 131 18.62 -3.22 -9.23
CA MET A 131 19.07 -1.90 -9.66
C MET A 131 17.95 -0.86 -9.57
N TYR A 132 16.73 -1.24 -9.94
CA TYR A 132 15.56 -0.38 -9.82
C TYR A 132 15.31 0.03 -8.36
N LEU A 133 15.20 -0.92 -7.43
CA LEU A 133 14.98 -0.62 -6.01
C LEU A 133 16.10 0.27 -5.43
N ASN A 134 17.35 -0.03 -5.79
CA ASN A 134 18.49 0.79 -5.38
C ASN A 134 18.39 2.23 -5.92
N SER A 135 17.97 2.41 -7.18
CA SER A 135 17.78 3.74 -7.78
C SER A 135 16.67 4.56 -7.11
N VAL A 136 15.68 3.88 -6.53
CA VAL A 136 14.60 4.51 -5.75
C VAL A 136 15.08 4.87 -4.32
N GLY A 137 16.23 4.35 -3.89
CA GLY A 137 16.83 4.58 -2.58
C GLY A 137 16.44 3.54 -1.53
N VAL A 138 15.98 2.36 -1.96
CA VAL A 138 15.55 1.27 -1.07
C VAL A 138 16.58 0.14 -1.12
N GLN A 139 17.15 -0.20 0.03
CA GLN A 139 18.05 -1.35 0.14
C GLN A 139 17.23 -2.64 0.19
N LEU A 140 17.56 -3.59 -0.70
CA LEU A 140 16.88 -4.88 -0.74
C LEU A 140 17.64 -5.93 0.09
N ASP A 141 16.94 -6.62 0.98
CA ASP A 141 17.38 -7.84 1.65
C ASP A 141 16.44 -8.99 1.28
N VAL A 142 16.97 -10.17 0.98
CA VAL A 142 16.19 -11.29 0.41
C VAL A 142 16.31 -12.51 1.30
N MET A 143 15.17 -13.03 1.74
CA MET A 143 15.09 -14.16 2.67
C MET A 143 13.96 -15.12 2.26
N ASP A 144 13.87 -16.29 2.90
CA ASP A 144 12.61 -17.02 2.91
C ASP A 144 11.58 -16.24 3.74
N THR A 145 10.30 -16.48 3.50
CA THR A 145 9.23 -15.69 4.11
C THR A 145 9.20 -15.82 5.62
N TRP A 146 9.63 -16.96 6.19
CA TRP A 146 9.61 -17.13 7.64
C TRP A 146 10.61 -16.24 8.34
N ASN A 147 11.86 -16.28 7.88
CA ASN A 147 12.88 -15.38 8.40
C ASN A 147 12.57 -13.91 8.08
N ALA A 148 11.98 -13.63 6.91
CA ALA A 148 11.57 -12.27 6.54
C ALA A 148 10.56 -11.67 7.53
N CYS A 149 9.55 -12.44 7.95
CA CYS A 149 8.55 -11.98 8.93
C CYS A 149 9.19 -11.63 10.27
N THR A 150 10.08 -12.49 10.77
CA THR A 150 10.78 -12.26 12.04
C THR A 150 11.66 -11.03 11.99
N THR A 151 12.44 -10.87 10.92
CA THR A 151 13.29 -9.69 10.72
C THR A 151 12.45 -8.41 10.59
N TYR A 152 11.33 -8.47 9.85
CA TYR A 152 10.43 -7.33 9.72
C TYR A 152 9.88 -6.89 11.08
N ASN A 153 9.33 -7.82 11.86
CA ASN A 153 8.78 -7.51 13.18
C ASN A 153 9.85 -6.82 14.05
N LEU A 154 11.05 -7.40 14.14
CA LEU A 154 12.16 -6.85 14.91
C LEU A 154 12.52 -5.42 14.48
N LEU A 155 12.80 -5.20 13.19
CA LEU A 155 13.21 -3.88 12.71
C LEU A 155 12.08 -2.85 12.82
N SER A 156 10.83 -3.29 12.67
CA SER A 156 9.66 -2.43 12.82
C SER A 156 9.43 -2.00 14.28
N GLU A 157 9.67 -2.91 15.24
CA GLU A 157 9.62 -2.62 16.68
C GLU A 157 10.75 -1.69 17.14
N GLU A 158 11.92 -1.78 16.51
CA GLU A 158 13.03 -0.83 16.70
C GLU A 158 12.73 0.57 16.16
N GLY A 159 11.59 0.78 15.49
CA GLY A 159 11.23 2.06 14.88
C GLY A 159 12.04 2.39 13.62
N ARG A 160 12.65 1.38 12.99
CA ARG A 160 13.35 1.57 11.71
C ARG A 160 12.34 1.70 10.57
N ARG A 161 12.71 2.44 9.54
CA ARG A 161 11.91 2.53 8.30
C ARG A 161 12.14 1.27 7.45
N VAL A 162 11.49 0.20 7.84
CA VAL A 162 11.52 -1.10 7.17
C VAL A 162 10.20 -1.36 6.45
N ALA A 163 10.27 -1.98 5.28
CA ALA A 163 9.13 -2.57 4.58
C ALA A 163 9.37 -4.06 4.38
N ALA A 164 8.30 -4.83 4.22
CA ALA A 164 8.40 -6.24 3.85
C ALA A 164 7.49 -6.57 2.68
N ALA A 165 8.02 -7.23 1.64
CA ALA A 165 7.25 -7.81 0.55
C ALA A 165 7.30 -9.33 0.68
N LEU A 166 6.17 -9.96 1.00
CA LEU A 166 6.12 -11.35 1.42
C LEU A 166 5.30 -12.18 0.43
N LEU A 167 5.92 -13.24 -0.09
CA LEU A 167 5.25 -14.29 -0.85
C LEU A 167 4.80 -15.41 0.10
N PRO A 168 3.55 -15.89 0.02
CA PRO A 168 3.11 -17.02 0.82
C PRO A 168 3.88 -18.29 0.43
N THR A 169 4.09 -19.18 1.40
CA THR A 169 4.75 -20.48 1.18
C THR A 169 3.96 -21.40 0.27
N THR A 170 2.66 -21.17 0.15
CA THR A 170 1.74 -21.83 -0.78
C THR A 170 1.02 -20.73 -1.58
N PRO A 171 1.40 -20.48 -2.84
CA PRO A 171 0.82 -19.40 -3.64
C PRO A 171 -0.69 -19.59 -3.84
N ARG A 172 -1.48 -18.59 -3.47
CA ARG A 172 -2.90 -18.49 -3.85
C ARG A 172 -3.14 -17.15 -4.55
N ILE A 173 -3.73 -17.22 -5.75
CA ILE A 173 -4.03 -16.04 -6.57
C ILE A 173 -5.16 -15.26 -5.92
N TRP A 174 -4.91 -13.99 -5.59
CA TRP A 174 -5.99 -13.06 -5.23
C TRP A 174 -6.73 -12.65 -6.50
N LYS A 175 -8.05 -12.89 -6.56
CA LYS A 175 -8.92 -12.33 -7.59
C LYS A 175 -9.64 -11.13 -7.00
N LYS A 176 -9.40 -9.94 -7.55
CA LYS A 176 -10.20 -8.75 -7.26
C LYS A 176 -11.65 -9.08 -7.64
N GLN A 177 -12.54 -9.13 -6.65
CA GLN A 177 -13.97 -9.22 -6.94
C GLN A 177 -14.37 -7.92 -7.62
N SER A 178 -14.82 -8.05 -8.87
CA SER A 178 -15.31 -6.97 -9.74
C SER A 178 -16.63 -6.41 -9.23
#